data_AF-A0A6A1UM72-F1
#
_entry.id   AF-A0A6A1UM72-F1
#
_cell.length_a   1.000
_cell.length_b   1.000
_cell.length_c   1.000
_cell.angle_alpha   90.00
_cell.angle_beta   90.00
_cell.angle_gamma   90.00
#
_symmetry.space_group_name_H-M   'P 1'
#
loop_
_entity.id
_entity.type
_entity.pdbx_description
1 polymer ?
#
loop_
_entity_poly.entity_id
_entity_poly.type
_entity_poly.pdbx_seq_one_letter_code
_entity_poly.pdbx_strand_id
1 'polypeptide(L)'
;MAIETGRVLRQLPPGYRFRPTDKELVGYFMKHKAHDRSVPGLENFRDIDTMEFYSKPPKSLVTFSNGEREWYFFIHEESNNMRQATADRVIASEEGFWRSNKEEERVYDANRNEIAVKNFMTYFSGRPSKPRKTHWTMEEYRLLVGSESTDPEQSVQQGRCVLCRLKRGKDFETSF
;
A
#
# COMPACT_ATOMS: atom_id res chain seq x y z
N MET A 1 2.53 -0.36 29.87
CA MET A 1 3.53 -1.39 29.52
C MET A 1 3.52 -1.54 28.01
N ALA A 2 4.50 -0.96 27.33
CA ALA A 2 4.63 -1.09 25.88
C ALA A 2 5.30 -2.44 25.60
N ILE A 3 4.58 -3.34 24.93
CA ILE A 3 5.16 -4.59 24.46
C ILE A 3 6.12 -4.19 23.32
N GLU A 4 7.41 -4.51 23.49
CA GLU A 4 8.44 -4.37 22.45
C GLU A 4 8.08 -5.26 21.25
N THR A 5 7.25 -4.77 20.34
CA THR A 5 6.83 -5.49 19.12
C THR A 5 7.99 -5.77 18.17
N GLY A 6 9.07 -4.98 18.22
CA GLY A 6 10.30 -5.20 17.44
C GLY A 6 11.06 -6.50 17.76
N ARG A 7 10.65 -7.25 18.80
CA ARG A 7 11.32 -8.49 19.23
C ARG A 7 10.85 -9.75 18.48
N VAL A 8 9.65 -9.76 17.89
CA VAL A 8 9.03 -10.99 17.37
C VAL A 8 9.64 -11.43 16.02
N LEU A 9 9.97 -10.50 15.12
CA LEU A 9 10.62 -10.85 13.84
C LEU A 9 12.06 -11.36 14.01
N ARG A 10 12.74 -11.01 15.10
CA ARG A 10 14.13 -11.44 15.38
C ARG A 10 14.25 -12.89 15.88
N GLN A 11 13.13 -13.60 16.04
CA GLN A 11 13.10 -14.98 16.55
C GLN A 11 12.57 -16.01 15.53
N LEU A 12 12.26 -15.59 14.30
CA LEU A 12 11.76 -16.52 13.28
C LEU A 12 12.91 -17.32 12.64
N PRO A 13 12.70 -18.62 12.36
CA PRO A 13 13.70 -19.42 11.65
C PRO A 13 14.08 -18.82 10.29
N PRO A 14 15.31 -19.07 9.79
CA PRO A 14 15.67 -18.71 8.43
C PRO A 14 14.66 -19.22 7.41
N GLY A 15 14.29 -18.36 6.46
CA GLY A 15 13.31 -18.65 5.40
C GLY A 15 11.91 -18.09 5.65
N TYR A 16 11.55 -17.77 6.90
CA TYR A 16 10.31 -17.05 7.17
C TYR A 16 10.35 -15.63 6.58
N ARG A 17 9.24 -15.19 6.00
CA ARG A 17 9.09 -13.89 5.37
C ARG A 17 7.72 -13.31 5.68
N PHE A 18 7.64 -12.00 5.81
CA PHE A 18 6.37 -11.30 5.86
C PHE A 18 5.70 -11.36 4.47
N ARG A 19 4.62 -12.15 4.37
CA ARG A 19 3.87 -12.40 3.13
C ARG A 19 2.35 -12.44 3.41
N PRO A 20 1.77 -11.34 3.92
CA PRO A 20 0.34 -11.29 4.24
C PRO A 20 -0.51 -11.44 2.98
N THR A 21 -1.61 -12.19 3.11
CA THR A 21 -2.70 -12.25 2.13
C THR A 21 -3.47 -10.93 2.08
N ASP A 22 -4.24 -10.72 1.02
CA ASP A 22 -5.06 -9.51 0.86
C ASP A 22 -6.08 -9.34 2.00
N LYS A 23 -6.65 -10.46 2.47
CA LYS A 23 -7.52 -10.50 3.63
C LYS A 23 -6.81 -10.10 4.92
N GLU A 24 -5.57 -10.54 5.14
CA GLU A 24 -4.79 -10.16 6.32
C GLU A 24 -4.36 -8.69 6.28
N LEU A 25 -3.94 -8.20 5.10
CA LEU A 25 -3.61 -6.78 4.92
C LEU A 25 -4.75 -5.87 5.36
N VAL A 26 -5.96 -6.16 4.88
CA VAL A 26 -7.12 -5.31 5.13
C VAL A 26 -7.76 -5.62 6.48
N GLY A 27 -8.19 -6.87 6.67
CA GLY A 27 -9.00 -7.29 7.82
C GLY A 27 -8.23 -7.34 9.14
N TYR A 28 -6.91 -7.49 9.08
CA TYR A 28 -6.04 -7.44 10.26
C TYR A 28 -5.26 -6.13 10.31
N PHE A 29 -4.28 -5.89 9.43
CA PHE A 29 -3.35 -4.76 9.62
C PHE A 29 -4.01 -3.39 9.46
N MET A 30 -4.72 -3.16 8.35
CA MET A 30 -5.36 -1.87 8.08
C MET A 30 -6.48 -1.57 9.08
N LYS A 31 -7.29 -2.58 9.44
CA LYS A 31 -8.32 -2.44 10.49
C LYS A 31 -7.71 -2.07 11.84
N HIS A 32 -6.61 -2.70 12.27
CA HIS A 32 -5.97 -2.36 13.54
C HIS A 32 -5.32 -0.97 13.49
N LYS A 33 -4.68 -0.60 12.37
CA LYS A 33 -4.13 0.74 12.14
C LYS A 33 -5.21 1.82 12.22
N ALA A 34 -6.38 1.60 11.64
CA ALA A 34 -7.49 2.55 11.69
C ALA A 34 -8.08 2.76 13.10
N HIS A 35 -7.84 1.83 14.03
CA HIS A 35 -8.25 1.96 15.43
C HIS A 35 -7.08 2.30 16.36
N ASP A 36 -5.94 2.74 15.81
CA ASP A 36 -4.71 3.06 16.54
C ASP A 36 -4.24 1.93 17.49
N ARG A 37 -4.48 0.66 17.10
CA ARG A 37 -4.06 -0.52 17.87
C ARG A 37 -2.73 -1.04 17.37
N SER A 38 -1.74 -1.09 18.25
CA SER A 38 -0.45 -1.74 17.97
C SER A 38 -0.60 -3.28 18.01
N VAL A 39 -0.23 -3.94 16.92
CA VAL A 39 -0.23 -5.41 16.78
C VAL A 39 1.07 -5.90 16.15
N PRO A 40 1.49 -7.16 16.42
CA PRO A 40 2.68 -7.73 15.81
C PRO A 40 2.60 -7.70 14.28
N GLY A 41 3.71 -7.34 13.63
CA GLY A 41 3.84 -7.25 12.19
C GLY A 41 3.57 -5.86 11.61
N LEU A 42 2.99 -4.92 12.37
CA LEU A 42 2.82 -3.53 11.92
C LEU A 42 4.16 -2.82 11.67
N GLU A 43 5.24 -3.28 12.30
CA GLU A 43 6.60 -2.79 12.06
C GLU A 43 7.11 -3.02 10.63
N ASN A 44 6.46 -3.89 9.85
CA ASN A 44 6.77 -4.08 8.42
C ASN A 44 6.15 -3.00 7.52
N PHE A 45 5.32 -2.12 8.07
CA PHE A 45 4.65 -1.05 7.35
C PHE A 45 5.32 0.29 7.66
N ARG A 46 5.55 1.09 6.62
CA ARG A 46 6.00 2.48 6.77
C ARG A 46 4.83 3.45 6.61
N ASP A 47 4.64 4.32 7.59
CA ASP A 47 3.76 5.48 7.46
C ASP A 47 4.41 6.53 6.54
N ILE A 48 3.62 7.08 5.62
CA ILE A 48 4.05 8.10 4.65
C ILE A 48 2.85 8.95 4.22
N ASP A 49 3.04 10.22 3.93
CA ASP A 49 1.97 11.05 3.38
C ASP A 49 1.81 10.84 1.86
N THR A 50 0.61 11.13 1.36
CA THR A 50 0.28 11.01 -0.07
C THR A 50 1.24 11.80 -0.96
N MET A 51 1.66 13.00 -0.55
CA MET A 51 2.53 13.85 -1.38
C MET A 51 3.93 13.24 -1.49
N GLU A 52 4.52 12.79 -0.39
CA GLU A 52 5.84 12.14 -0.38
C GLU A 52 5.82 10.84 -1.17
N PHE A 53 4.80 9.99 -0.98
CA PHE A 53 4.73 8.69 -1.66
C PHE A 53 4.66 8.86 -3.18
N TYR A 54 3.77 9.72 -3.67
CA TYR A 54 3.50 9.82 -5.08
C TYR A 54 4.42 10.79 -5.86
N SER A 55 5.12 11.70 -5.18
CA SER A 55 6.07 12.62 -5.82
C SER A 55 7.41 11.97 -6.18
N LYS A 56 7.68 10.76 -5.67
CA LYS A 56 8.97 10.08 -5.77
C LYS A 56 8.89 8.82 -6.64
N PRO A 57 9.97 8.46 -7.36
CA PRO A 57 10.02 7.19 -8.06
C PRO A 57 10.06 6.02 -7.05
N PRO A 58 9.44 4.85 -7.35
CA PRO A 58 9.31 3.74 -6.38
C PRO A 58 10.63 3.26 -5.77
N LYS A 59 11.69 3.25 -6.58
CA LYS A 59 13.04 2.86 -6.15
C LYS A 59 13.60 3.70 -4.98
N SER A 60 13.11 4.94 -4.82
CA SER A 60 13.57 5.87 -3.78
C SER A 60 12.76 5.76 -2.49
N LEU A 61 11.63 5.05 -2.52
CA LEU A 61 10.77 4.83 -1.35
C LEU A 61 11.23 3.64 -0.49
N VAL A 62 12.11 2.79 -1.03
CA VAL A 62 12.47 1.50 -0.45
C VAL A 62 13.96 1.35 -0.24
N THR A 63 14.32 0.51 0.73
CA THR A 63 15.69 0.01 0.90
C THR A 63 15.75 -1.43 0.41
N PHE A 64 16.75 -1.76 -0.40
CA PHE A 64 16.95 -3.12 -0.89
C PHE A 64 17.67 -3.94 0.18
N SER A 65 16.98 -4.89 0.79
CA SER A 65 17.55 -5.82 1.75
C SER A 65 17.22 -7.26 1.34
N ASN A 66 18.17 -8.19 1.51
CA ASN A 66 17.93 -9.65 1.56
C ASN A 66 16.98 -10.26 0.52
N GLY A 67 16.98 -9.76 -0.73
CA GLY A 67 16.14 -10.27 -1.81
C GLY A 67 14.64 -9.91 -1.69
N GLU A 68 14.28 -8.96 -0.82
CA GLU A 68 12.94 -8.41 -0.72
C GLU A 68 12.49 -7.78 -2.04
N ARG A 69 11.22 -8.02 -2.38
CA ARG A 69 10.58 -7.56 -3.62
C ARG A 69 9.21 -6.94 -3.36
N GLU A 70 8.80 -6.88 -2.09
CA GLU A 70 7.52 -6.33 -1.66
C GLU A 70 7.76 -5.43 -0.45
N TRP A 71 7.11 -4.28 -0.43
CA TRP A 71 7.16 -3.28 0.63
C TRP A 71 5.75 -2.80 0.92
N TYR A 72 5.49 -2.46 2.18
CA TYR A 72 4.15 -2.12 2.65
C TYR A 72 4.15 -0.72 3.26
N PHE A 73 3.14 0.06 2.90
CA PHE A 73 2.99 1.44 3.34
C PHE A 73 1.57 1.70 3.84
N PHE A 74 1.46 2.53 4.87
CA PHE A 74 0.23 3.25 5.18
C PHE A 74 0.38 4.66 4.63
N ILE A 75 -0.39 4.97 3.59
CA ILE A 75 -0.37 6.28 2.95
C ILE A 75 -1.52 7.10 3.53
N HIS A 76 -1.20 8.24 4.10
CA HIS A 76 -2.18 9.13 4.74
C HIS A 76 -2.51 10.32 3.84
N GLU A 77 -3.79 10.56 3.61
CA GLU A 77 -4.28 11.77 2.96
C GLU A 77 -4.30 12.93 3.97
N GLU A 78 -3.60 14.02 3.65
CA GLU A 78 -3.75 15.26 4.42
C GLU A 78 -5.16 15.82 4.26
N SER A 79 -5.78 16.22 5.38
CA SER A 79 -7.12 16.80 5.45
C SER A 79 -7.28 18.10 4.66
N ASN A 80 -6.18 18.75 4.27
CA ASN A 80 -6.17 19.98 3.47
C ASN A 80 -6.27 19.73 1.94
N ASN A 81 -6.10 18.48 1.48
CA ASN A 81 -5.94 18.13 0.06
C ASN A 81 -7.14 17.39 -0.55
N MET A 82 -8.32 17.54 0.06
CA MET A 82 -9.62 16.94 -0.30
C MET A 82 -10.16 17.30 -1.72
N ARG A 83 -9.33 17.86 -2.60
CA ARG A 83 -9.69 18.21 -3.99
C ARG A 83 -9.08 17.31 -5.06
N GLN A 84 -8.36 16.27 -4.66
CA GLN A 84 -7.40 15.65 -5.57
C GLN A 84 -7.47 14.11 -5.68
N ALA A 85 -8.62 13.51 -5.35
CA ALA A 85 -8.91 12.09 -5.61
C ALA A 85 -9.98 11.97 -6.71
N THR A 86 -9.60 12.17 -7.97
CA THR A 86 -10.39 11.74 -9.13
C THR A 86 -9.65 10.63 -9.86
N ALA A 87 -10.40 9.61 -10.29
CA ALA A 87 -9.94 8.31 -10.78
C ALA A 87 -9.04 8.32 -12.05
N ASP A 88 -8.69 9.49 -12.59
CA ASP A 88 -7.89 9.65 -13.82
C ASP A 88 -6.51 10.28 -13.59
N ARG A 89 -6.02 10.31 -12.34
CA ARG A 89 -4.75 10.96 -12.00
C ARG A 89 -3.57 10.09 -12.39
N VAL A 90 -3.04 10.39 -13.57
CA VAL A 90 -1.60 10.24 -13.85
C VAL A 90 -0.85 11.07 -12.80
N ILE A 91 -0.47 10.45 -11.68
CA ILE A 91 0.33 11.14 -10.67
C ILE A 91 1.76 11.17 -11.19
N ALA A 92 2.08 12.23 -11.92
CA ALA A 92 3.37 12.43 -12.55
C ALA A 92 4.32 13.19 -11.63
N SER A 93 5.42 12.55 -11.25
CA SER A 93 6.64 13.25 -10.92
C SER A 93 7.38 13.63 -12.22
N GLU A 94 8.37 14.51 -12.15
CA GLU A 94 9.23 14.81 -13.31
C GLU A 94 9.90 13.54 -13.89
N GLU A 95 10.07 12.52 -13.05
CA GLU A 95 10.73 11.25 -13.40
C GLU A 95 9.79 10.17 -13.95
N GLY A 96 8.47 10.23 -13.69
CA GLY A 96 7.53 9.20 -14.11
C GLY A 96 6.16 9.30 -13.46
N PHE A 97 5.28 8.33 -13.72
CA PHE A 97 3.91 8.38 -13.25
C PHE A 97 3.29 7.00 -13.01
N TRP A 98 2.28 6.96 -12.15
CA TRP A 98 1.45 5.77 -11.93
C TRP A 98 0.26 5.73 -12.88
N ARG A 99 -0.08 4.52 -13.36
CA ARG A 99 -1.26 4.27 -14.20
C ARG A 99 -1.96 2.98 -13.75
N SER A 100 -3.28 3.01 -13.67
CA SER A 100 -4.11 1.82 -13.44
C SER A 100 -3.87 0.79 -14.54
N ASN A 101 -3.70 -0.47 -14.18
CA ASN A 101 -3.37 -1.54 -15.13
C ASN A 101 -4.50 -2.53 -15.39
N LYS A 102 -5.49 -2.63 -14.49
CA LYS A 102 -6.71 -3.45 -14.64
C LYS A 102 -7.84 -2.90 -13.76
N GLU A 103 -9.00 -3.53 -13.88
CA GLU A 103 -10.19 -3.26 -13.07
C GLU A 103 -9.91 -3.48 -11.57
N GLU A 104 -10.58 -2.69 -10.73
CA GLU A 104 -10.50 -2.81 -9.28
C GLU A 104 -11.06 -4.18 -8.83
N GLU A 105 -10.39 -4.83 -7.88
CA GLU A 105 -10.86 -6.10 -7.30
C GLU A 105 -11.47 -5.88 -5.92
N ARG A 106 -12.42 -6.74 -5.54
CA ARG A 106 -13.03 -6.72 -4.20
C ARG A 106 -12.30 -7.69 -3.26
N VAL A 107 -12.03 -7.24 -2.04
CA VAL A 107 -11.43 -8.07 -0.99
C VAL A 107 -12.53 -8.47 -0.01
N TYR A 108 -12.61 -9.77 0.28
CA TYR A 108 -13.62 -10.34 1.15
C TYR A 108 -13.01 -10.92 2.43
N ASP A 109 -13.75 -10.87 3.53
CA ASP A 109 -13.40 -11.55 4.79
C ASP A 109 -13.75 -13.05 4.76
N ALA A 110 -13.64 -13.73 5.91
CA ALA A 110 -13.97 -15.16 6.02
C ALA A 110 -15.47 -15.45 5.78
N ASN A 111 -16.32 -14.48 6.07
CA ASN A 111 -17.77 -14.56 6.00
C ASN A 111 -18.31 -14.10 4.64
N ARG A 112 -17.41 -13.76 3.70
CA ARG A 112 -17.72 -13.21 2.37
C ARG A 112 -18.31 -11.79 2.43
N ASN A 113 -18.08 -11.06 3.50
CA ASN A 113 -18.35 -9.63 3.52
C ASN A 113 -17.27 -8.90 2.74
N GLU A 114 -17.67 -7.95 1.90
CA GLU A 114 -16.74 -7.07 1.21
C GLU A 114 -16.14 -6.08 2.20
N ILE A 115 -14.82 -6.06 2.33
CA ILE A 115 -14.11 -5.27 3.35
C ILE A 115 -13.22 -4.18 2.76
N ALA A 116 -12.82 -4.32 1.50
CA ALA A 116 -12.02 -3.32 0.80
C ALA A 116 -12.12 -3.46 -0.72
N VAL A 117 -11.71 -2.38 -1.38
CA VAL A 117 -11.41 -2.35 -2.81
C VAL A 117 -9.91 -2.34 -3.01
N LYS A 118 -9.43 -3.09 -4.00
CA LYS A 118 -8.03 -3.24 -4.36
C LYS A 118 -7.78 -2.71 -5.77
N ASN A 119 -6.95 -1.68 -5.86
CA ASN A 119 -6.56 -1.03 -7.09
C ASN A 119 -5.16 -1.46 -7.50
N PHE A 120 -4.94 -1.62 -8.80
CA PHE A 120 -3.68 -2.10 -9.33
C PHE A 120 -3.07 -1.05 -10.25
N MET A 121 -1.84 -0.65 -9.95
CA MET A 121 -1.12 0.36 -10.71
C MET A 121 0.25 -0.13 -11.15
N THR A 122 0.72 0.40 -12.27
CA THR A 122 2.07 0.20 -12.78
C THR A 122 2.75 1.56 -12.91
N TYR A 123 4.01 1.63 -12.49
CA TYR A 123 4.81 2.83 -12.65
C TYR A 123 5.47 2.87 -14.03
N PHE A 124 5.39 4.01 -14.70
CA PHE A 124 6.05 4.29 -15.96
C PHE A 124 7.06 5.40 -15.74
N SER A 125 8.30 5.22 -16.19
CA SER A 125 9.29 6.28 -16.19
C SER A 125 9.14 7.20 -17.41
N GLY A 126 9.58 8.44 -17.27
CA GLY A 126 9.47 9.48 -18.29
C GLY A 126 8.10 10.14 -18.36
N ARG A 127 7.91 11.00 -19.36
CA ARG A 127 6.69 11.78 -19.51
C ARG A 127 5.52 10.90 -19.99
N PRO A 128 4.26 11.24 -19.66
CA PRO A 128 3.07 10.54 -20.16
C PRO A 128 2.99 10.39 -21.68
N SER A 129 3.58 11.34 -22.43
CA SER A 129 3.64 11.30 -23.90
C SER A 129 4.67 10.32 -24.47
N LYS A 130 5.65 9.87 -23.68
CA LYS A 130 6.67 8.89 -24.06
C LYS A 130 6.94 7.91 -22.91
N PRO A 131 5.94 7.10 -22.54
CA PRO A 131 5.99 6.32 -21.31
C PRO A 131 6.89 5.08 -21.48
N ARG A 132 7.73 4.80 -20.49
CA ARG A 132 8.53 3.58 -20.43
C ARG A 132 8.07 2.73 -19.26
N LYS A 133 7.45 1.58 -19.56
CA LYS A 133 6.96 0.64 -18.54
C LYS A 133 8.12 0.17 -17.67
N THR A 134 7.94 0.18 -16.35
CA THR A 134 8.93 -0.33 -15.41
C THR A 134 8.47 -1.65 -14.78
N HIS A 135 9.35 -2.28 -13.99
CA HIS A 135 9.02 -3.48 -13.21
C HIS A 135 8.31 -3.17 -11.88
N TRP A 136 7.99 -1.91 -11.62
CA TRP A 136 7.32 -1.49 -10.39
C TRP A 136 5.80 -1.53 -10.56
N THR A 137 5.16 -2.28 -9.67
CA THR A 137 3.70 -2.34 -9.57
C THR A 137 3.27 -2.05 -8.15
N MET A 138 2.05 -1.58 -7.99
CA MET A 138 1.45 -1.29 -6.69
C MET A 138 0.06 -1.91 -6.63
N GLU A 139 -0.28 -2.41 -5.45
CA GLU A 139 -1.64 -2.74 -5.07
C GLU A 139 -2.04 -1.80 -3.94
N GLU A 140 -3.02 -0.93 -4.19
CA GLU A 140 -3.60 -0.02 -3.20
C GLU A 140 -4.90 -0.62 -2.68
N TYR A 141 -5.08 -0.61 -1.36
CA TYR A 141 -6.24 -1.14 -0.66
C TYR A 141 -6.94 -0.02 0.08
N ARG A 142 -8.25 0.11 -0.16
CA ARG A 142 -9.11 1.11 0.47
C ARG A 142 -10.21 0.41 1.23
N LEU A 143 -10.31 0.67 2.54
CA LEU A 143 -11.39 0.14 3.37
C LEU A 143 -12.73 0.65 2.87
N LEU A 144 -13.74 -0.22 2.89
CA LEU A 144 -15.11 0.20 2.69
C LEU A 144 -15.67 0.75 4.00
N VAL A 145 -16.04 2.03 3.98
CA VAL A 145 -16.68 2.70 5.11
C VAL A 145 -18.01 2.01 5.39
N GLY A 146 -18.22 1.56 6.62
CA GLY A 146 -19.50 1.02 7.09
C GLY A 146 -19.53 -0.47 7.43
N SER A 147 -18.38 -1.18 7.44
CA SER A 147 -18.40 -2.60 7.84
C SER A 147 -18.70 -2.81 9.33
N GLU A 148 -18.31 -1.90 10.25
CA GLU A 148 -18.59 -2.08 11.69
C GLU A 148 -18.69 -0.80 12.57
N SER A 149 -18.38 0.41 12.08
CA SER A 149 -18.31 1.61 12.94
C SER A 149 -19.57 2.49 12.85
N THR A 150 -20.32 2.61 13.94
CA THR A 150 -21.37 3.62 14.14
C THR A 150 -20.82 5.01 14.50
N ASP A 151 -19.50 5.12 14.68
CA ASP A 151 -18.82 6.36 15.05
C ASP A 151 -18.36 7.12 13.79
N PRO A 152 -18.89 8.35 13.56
CA PRO A 152 -18.48 9.20 12.44
C PRO A 152 -16.98 9.47 12.41
N GLU A 153 -16.33 9.62 13.57
CA GLU A 153 -14.92 10.00 13.64
C GLU A 153 -14.00 8.86 13.16
N GLN A 154 -14.34 7.62 13.53
CA GLN A 154 -13.66 6.41 13.05
C GLN A 154 -13.90 6.15 11.56
N SER A 155 -15.10 6.46 11.05
CA SER A 155 -15.41 6.33 9.63
C SER A 155 -14.57 7.29 8.77
N VAL A 156 -14.29 8.49 9.30
CA VAL A 156 -13.47 9.51 8.66
C VAL A 156 -11.99 9.11 8.66
N GLN A 157 -11.50 8.52 9.74
CA GLN A 157 -10.11 8.04 9.82
C GLN A 157 -9.87 6.81 8.92
N GLN A 158 -10.86 5.91 8.81
CA GLN A 158 -10.84 4.80 7.84
C GLN A 158 -10.80 5.28 6.38
N GLY A 159 -11.42 6.42 6.08
CA GLY A 159 -11.42 7.03 4.74
C GLY A 159 -10.17 7.83 4.39
N ARG A 160 -9.27 8.10 5.34
CA ARG A 160 -8.08 8.97 5.16
C ARG A 160 -6.76 8.23 5.06
N CYS A 161 -6.76 6.91 5.17
CA CYS A 161 -5.57 6.09 5.08
C CYS A 161 -5.80 4.97 4.06
N VAL A 162 -4.84 4.78 3.16
CA VAL A 162 -4.81 3.65 2.21
C VAL A 162 -3.62 2.75 2.52
N LEU A 163 -3.78 1.44 2.37
CA LEU A 163 -2.67 0.50 2.49
C LEU A 163 -2.11 0.25 1.10
N CYS A 164 -0.80 0.37 0.94
CA CYS A 164 -0.11 0.09 -0.31
C CYS A 164 0.84 -1.10 -0.15
N ARG A 165 0.73 -2.07 -1.08
CA ARG A 165 1.73 -3.12 -1.31
C ARG A 165 2.48 -2.79 -2.60
N LEU A 166 3.67 -2.23 -2.45
CA LEU A 166 4.59 -1.92 -3.56
C LEU A 166 5.41 -3.16 -3.92
N LYS A 167 5.53 -3.48 -5.21
CA LYS A 167 6.25 -4.67 -5.70
C LYS A 167 7.26 -4.31 -6.78
N ARG A 168 8.37 -5.05 -6.81
CA ARG A 168 9.33 -5.04 -7.92
C ARG A 168 9.41 -6.41 -8.59
N GLY A 169 9.00 -6.45 -9.86
CA GLY A 169 9.16 -7.62 -10.72
C GLY A 169 10.62 -8.02 -10.92
N LYS A 170 10.86 -9.14 -11.60
CA LYS A 170 12.19 -9.46 -12.12
C LYS A 170 12.49 -8.47 -13.25
N ASP A 171 13.70 -7.94 -13.25
CA ASP A 171 14.22 -7.26 -14.42
C ASP A 171 14.20 -8.32 -15.53
N PHE A 172 13.56 -8.03 -16.67
CA PHE A 172 13.80 -8.87 -17.84
C PHE A 172 15.26 -8.59 -18.20
N GLU A 173 16.12 -9.61 -18.18
CA GLU A 173 17.33 -9.55 -18.99
C GLU A 173 16.83 -9.32 -20.41
N THR A 174 16.94 -8.08 -20.88
CA THR A 174 16.81 -7.81 -22.30
C THR A 174 17.97 -8.53 -22.96
N SER A 175 17.71 -9.76 -23.39
CA SER A 175 18.52 -10.42 -24.40
C SER A 175 18.57 -9.47 -25.59
N PHE A 176 19.74 -8.90 -25.83
CA PHE A 176 20.06 -8.18 -27.06
C PHE A 176 20.01 -9.13 -28.26
#